data_AF-A0A2C9V8B9-F1
#
_entry.id   AF-A0A2C9V8B9-F1
#
_cell.length_a   1.000
_cell.length_b   1.000
_cell.length_c   1.000
_cell.angle_alpha   90.00
_cell.angle_beta   90.00
_cell.angle_gamma   90.00
#
_symmetry.space_group_name_H-M   'P 1'
#
loop_
_entity.id
_entity.type
_entity.pdbx_description
1 polymer ?
#
loop_
_entity_poly.entity_id
_entity_poly.type
_entity_poly.pdbx_seq_one_letter_code
_entity_poly.pdbx_strand_id
1 'polypeptide(L)'
;MLKFLSKVRFEFNARDPRIGSCMEFLAQCNTRKAKESNPACQILVKRRVDDIPPKIGVTFVNGVEEVFDGTTVSVQTLRNLISEKSQLLETEQRFRQAGHEWPVIIPEEELQQPVPAAKHSSDEAANKQTKENRRVRRDISEAQISVRILHWSM
;
A
#
# COMPACT_ATOMS: atom_id res chain seq x y z
N MET A 1 3.24 9.45 -1.89
CA MET A 1 4.27 9.27 -2.94
C MET A 1 5.61 9.88 -2.51
N LEU A 2 5.66 11.14 -2.04
CA LEU A 2 6.93 11.79 -1.65
C LEU A 2 7.27 11.75 -0.14
N LYS A 3 6.38 11.23 0.73
CA LYS A 3 6.47 11.34 2.20
C LYS A 3 7.85 11.01 2.81
N PHE A 4 8.52 9.97 2.32
CA PHE A 4 9.83 9.52 2.85
C PHE A 4 10.99 9.78 1.91
N LEU A 5 10.81 10.65 0.92
CA LEU A 5 11.86 11.06 0.00
C LEU A 5 12.46 12.39 0.44
N SER A 6 13.79 12.48 0.39
CA SER A 6 14.51 13.73 0.58
C SER A 6 14.78 14.42 -0.75
N LYS A 7 15.01 13.65 -1.82
CA LYS A 7 15.38 14.17 -3.14
C LYS A 7 14.94 13.21 -4.25
N VAL A 8 14.46 13.75 -5.37
CA VAL A 8 14.24 13.03 -6.62
C VAL A 8 14.99 13.76 -7.74
N ARG A 9 15.86 13.06 -8.46
CA ARG A 9 16.72 13.61 -9.52
C ARG A 9 16.35 12.97 -10.85
N PHE A 10 15.98 13.80 -11.81
CA PHE A 10 15.72 13.38 -13.19
C PHE A 10 16.89 13.82 -14.05
N GLU A 11 17.48 12.90 -14.80
CA GLU A 11 18.51 13.24 -15.77
C GLU A 11 18.19 12.68 -17.14
N PHE A 12 18.04 13.54 -18.14
CA PHE A 12 17.67 13.10 -19.48
C PHE A 12 18.05 14.13 -20.54
N ASN A 13 18.19 13.67 -21.78
CA ASN A 13 18.26 14.53 -22.95
C ASN A 13 16.85 14.81 -23.46
N ALA A 14 16.49 16.09 -23.66
CA ALA A 14 15.15 16.48 -24.09
C ALA A 14 14.78 16.01 -25.52
N ARG A 15 15.78 15.59 -26.32
CA ARG A 15 15.59 15.04 -27.67
C ARG A 15 15.52 13.52 -27.69
N ASP A 16 15.78 12.84 -26.56
CA ASP A 16 15.75 11.39 -26.49
C ASP A 16 14.29 10.90 -26.50
N PRO A 17 13.89 10.01 -27.42
CA PRO A 17 12.51 9.50 -27.48
C PRO A 17 12.15 8.60 -26.29
N ARG A 18 13.14 8.11 -25.53
CA ARG A 18 12.96 7.16 -24.41
C ARG A 18 12.58 7.83 -23.09
N ILE A 19 12.39 9.16 -23.06
CA ILE A 19 12.15 9.91 -21.80
C ILE A 19 10.74 9.77 -21.21
N GLY A 20 9.86 8.96 -21.82
CA GLY A 20 8.45 8.85 -21.44
C GLY A 20 8.23 8.63 -19.94
N SER A 21 8.85 7.59 -19.37
CA SER A 21 8.70 7.27 -17.94
C SER A 21 9.32 8.33 -17.01
N CYS A 22 10.43 8.95 -17.42
CA CYS A 22 11.02 10.09 -16.70
C CYS A 22 10.04 11.27 -16.62
N MET A 23 9.44 11.65 -17.74
CA MET A 23 8.54 12.79 -17.83
C MET A 23 7.23 12.54 -17.10
N GLU A 24 6.67 11.35 -17.23
CA GLU A 24 5.46 10.95 -16.51
C GLU A 24 5.70 10.98 -15.00
N PHE A 25 6.80 10.40 -14.51
CA PHE A 25 7.08 10.41 -13.07
C PHE A 25 7.37 11.83 -12.56
N LEU A 26 8.10 12.66 -13.31
CA LEU A 26 8.31 14.08 -13.01
C LEU A 26 6.98 14.84 -12.88
N ALA A 27 6.02 14.58 -13.78
CA ALA A 27 4.70 15.19 -13.71
C ALA A 27 3.94 14.76 -12.45
N GLN A 28 4.00 13.47 -12.08
CA GLN A 28 3.38 12.97 -10.84
C GLN A 28 3.98 13.62 -9.59
N CYS A 29 5.31 13.75 -9.52
CA CYS A 29 6.01 14.42 -8.42
C CYS A 29 5.66 15.91 -8.32
N ASN A 30 5.33 16.55 -9.46
CA ASN A 30 5.00 17.97 -9.51
C ASN A 30 3.55 18.31 -9.14
N THR A 31 2.68 17.32 -8.98
CA THR A 31 1.28 17.56 -8.58
C THR A 31 1.20 18.27 -7.23
N ARG A 32 0.19 19.14 -7.07
CA ARG A 32 -0.05 19.87 -5.81
C ARG A 32 -0.12 18.93 -4.60
N LYS A 33 -0.91 17.85 -4.74
CA LYS A 33 -1.05 16.80 -3.72
C LYS A 33 0.29 16.15 -3.34
N ALA A 34 1.18 15.90 -4.31
CA ALA A 34 2.48 15.32 -4.03
C ALA A 34 3.38 16.29 -3.25
N LYS A 35 3.45 17.56 -3.68
CA LYS A 35 4.25 18.60 -3.01
C LYS A 35 3.76 18.90 -1.61
N GLU A 36 2.45 19.02 -1.40
CA GLU A 36 1.86 19.23 -0.07
C GLU A 36 2.11 18.05 0.86
N SER A 37 2.21 16.82 0.34
CA SER A 37 2.52 15.64 1.17
C SER A 37 3.94 15.64 1.73
N ASN A 38 4.88 16.32 1.08
CA ASN A 38 6.24 16.52 1.57
C ASN A 38 6.89 17.74 0.89
N PRO A 39 6.77 18.95 1.49
CA PRO A 39 7.35 20.16 0.93
C PRO A 39 8.89 20.20 1.03
N ALA A 40 9.50 19.35 1.87
CA ALA A 40 10.95 19.28 2.03
C ALA A 40 11.65 18.45 0.94
N CYS A 41 10.90 17.61 0.20
CA CYS A 41 11.46 16.80 -0.87
C CYS A 41 11.93 17.67 -2.04
N GLN A 42 13.21 17.60 -2.37
CA GLN A 42 13.79 18.34 -3.50
C GLN A 42 13.53 17.61 -4.82
N ILE A 43 13.02 18.32 -5.82
CA ILE A 43 12.87 17.78 -7.18
C ILE A 43 13.89 18.46 -8.08
N LEU A 44 14.87 17.71 -8.57
CA LEU A 44 15.97 18.19 -9.41
C LEU A 44 15.84 17.65 -10.82
N VAL A 45 16.05 18.50 -11.82
CA VAL A 45 16.03 18.12 -13.23
C VAL A 45 17.34 18.56 -13.88
N LYS A 46 18.13 17.61 -14.36
CA LYS A 46 19.37 17.83 -15.11
C LYS A 46 19.13 17.49 -16.58
N ARG A 47 19.07 18.53 -17.41
CA ARG A 47 18.99 18.34 -18.86
C ARG A 47 20.39 18.04 -19.41
N ARG A 48 20.51 16.95 -20.15
CA ARG A 48 21.74 16.54 -20.84
C ARG A 48 21.60 16.73 -22.35
N VAL A 49 22.74 16.64 -23.04
CA VAL A 49 22.82 16.66 -24.52
C VAL A 49 23.47 15.40 -25.08
N ASP A 50 23.91 14.49 -24.19
CA ASP A 50 24.47 13.20 -24.53
C ASP A 50 23.38 12.21 -24.98
N ASP A 51 23.80 11.10 -25.61
CA ASP A 51 22.92 9.98 -25.95
C ASP A 51 22.93 8.90 -24.84
N ILE A 52 23.01 9.36 -23.58
CA ILE A 52 22.93 8.46 -22.43
C ILE A 52 21.46 8.29 -22.03
N PRO A 53 20.99 7.05 -21.80
CA PRO A 53 19.62 6.79 -21.38
C PRO A 53 19.16 7.63 -20.18
N PRO A 54 17.87 8.02 -20.13
CA PRO A 54 17.30 8.75 -19.01
C PRO A 54 17.49 8.01 -17.68
N LYS A 55 17.77 8.75 -16.61
CA LYS A 55 17.97 8.20 -15.26
C LYS A 55 17.06 8.89 -14.26
N ILE A 56 16.53 8.11 -13.31
CA ILE A 56 15.70 8.58 -12.21
C ILE A 56 16.40 8.20 -10.91
N GLY A 57 16.95 9.19 -10.21
CA GLY A 57 17.51 9.04 -8.87
C GLY A 57 16.45 9.35 -7.82
N VAL A 58 16.33 8.49 -6.81
CA VAL A 58 15.46 8.67 -5.65
C VAL A 58 16.30 8.56 -4.40
N THR A 59 16.25 9.55 -3.52
CA THR A 59 16.94 9.53 -2.23
C THR A 59 15.90 9.57 -1.13
N PHE A 60 16.00 8.63 -0.20
CA PHE A 60 15.13 8.53 0.96
C PHE A 60 15.62 9.41 2.11
N VAL A 61 14.78 9.63 3.12
CA VAL A 61 15.11 10.43 4.31
C VAL A 61 16.25 9.85 5.16
N ASN A 62 16.55 8.56 5.02
CA ASN A 62 17.68 7.90 5.68
C ASN A 62 19.01 8.07 4.90
N GLY A 63 19.01 8.77 3.77
CA GLY A 63 20.19 9.01 2.95
C GLY A 63 20.48 7.96 1.87
N VAL A 64 19.71 6.87 1.81
CA VAL A 64 19.87 5.85 0.76
C VAL A 64 19.43 6.44 -0.59
N GLU A 65 20.34 6.40 -1.57
CA GLU A 65 20.08 6.81 -2.96
C GLU A 65 19.98 5.60 -3.88
N GLU A 66 18.90 5.51 -4.64
CA GLU A 66 18.68 4.50 -5.67
C GLU A 66 18.55 5.17 -7.03
N VAL A 67 19.21 4.62 -8.05
CA VAL A 67 19.18 5.16 -9.41
C VAL A 67 18.60 4.11 -10.34
N PHE A 68 17.53 4.49 -11.02
CA PHE A 68 16.79 3.65 -11.97
C PHE A 68 17.05 4.10 -13.40
N ASP A 69 17.08 3.14 -14.31
CA ASP A 69 17.06 3.38 -15.75
C ASP A 69 15.63 3.71 -16.18
N GLY A 70 15.44 4.94 -16.68
CA GLY A 70 14.16 5.45 -17.12
C GLY A 70 13.63 4.81 -18.41
N THR A 71 14.41 3.94 -19.07
CA THR A 71 14.00 3.21 -20.27
C THR A 71 13.41 1.83 -19.97
N THR A 72 13.75 1.25 -18.83
CA THR A 72 13.36 -0.11 -18.46
C THR A 72 12.31 -0.14 -17.37
N VAL A 73 12.29 0.86 -16.48
CA VAL A 73 11.40 0.88 -15.33
C VAL A 73 10.17 1.73 -15.61
N SER A 74 8.98 1.12 -15.48
CA SER A 74 7.70 1.83 -15.58
C SER A 74 7.46 2.74 -14.36
N VAL A 75 6.66 3.80 -14.54
CA VAL A 75 6.31 4.71 -13.45
C VAL A 75 5.51 4.02 -12.35
N GLN A 76 4.65 3.07 -12.71
CA GLN A 76 3.91 2.27 -11.73
C GLN A 76 4.85 1.41 -10.88
N THR A 77 5.86 0.80 -11.50
CA THR A 77 6.88 0.01 -10.79
C THR A 77 7.66 0.89 -9.81
N LEU A 78 8.13 2.08 -10.26
CA LEU A 78 8.82 3.04 -9.38
C LEU A 78 7.96 3.44 -8.20
N ARG A 79 6.68 3.72 -8.42
CA ARG A 79 5.74 4.10 -7.37
C ARG A 79 5.58 2.99 -6.33
N ASN A 80 5.46 1.74 -6.77
CA ASN A 80 5.33 0.60 -5.87
C ASN A 80 6.60 0.41 -5.04
N LEU A 81 7.77 0.41 -5.69
CA LEU A 81 9.07 0.31 -5.01
C LEU A 81 9.25 1.40 -3.95
N ILE A 82 8.95 2.66 -4.29
CA ILE A 82 9.01 3.79 -3.35
C ILE A 82 8.05 3.57 -2.19
N SER A 83 6.83 3.08 -2.47
CA SER A 83 5.81 2.84 -1.45
C SER A 83 6.23 1.72 -0.49
N GLU A 84 6.78 0.62 -0.99
CA GLU A 84 7.29 -0.50 -0.20
C GLU A 84 8.44 -0.06 0.71
N LYS A 85 9.45 0.61 0.15
CA LYS A 85 10.57 1.18 0.93
C LYS A 85 10.10 2.19 1.97
N SER A 86 9.12 3.02 1.61
CA SER A 86 8.50 3.98 2.53
C SER A 86 7.80 3.30 3.71
N GLN A 87 7.12 2.17 3.50
CA GLN A 87 6.47 1.41 4.57
C GLN A 87 7.47 0.80 5.55
N LEU A 88 8.62 0.35 5.06
CA LEU A 88 9.71 -0.14 5.91
C LEU A 88 10.27 0.98 6.79
N LEU A 89 10.53 2.15 6.21
CA LEU A 89 11.01 3.33 6.95
C LEU A 89 9.99 3.82 7.99
N GLU A 90 8.70 3.76 7.66
CA GLU A 90 7.64 4.12 8.61
C GLU A 90 7.59 3.15 9.78
N THR A 91 7.73 1.85 9.51
CA THR A 91 7.75 0.82 10.56
C THR A 91 8.98 0.99 11.45
N GLU A 92 10.15 1.16 10.86
CA GLU A 92 11.38 1.48 11.58
C GLU A 92 11.20 2.70 12.49
N GLN A 93 10.58 3.77 12.00
CA GLN A 93 10.33 4.97 12.79
C GLN A 93 9.41 4.69 13.99
N ARG A 94 8.38 3.85 13.83
CA ARG A 94 7.50 3.43 14.93
C ARG A 94 8.25 2.65 16.01
N PHE A 95 9.08 1.69 15.61
CA PHE A 95 9.89 0.91 16.56
C PHE A 95 10.86 1.80 17.34
N ARG A 96 11.58 2.68 16.63
CA ARG A 96 12.50 3.64 17.25
C ARG A 96 11.77 4.59 18.23
N GLN A 97 10.56 5.05 17.89
CA GLN A 97 9.75 5.89 18.79
C GLN A 97 9.30 5.15 20.06
N ALA A 98 9.08 3.85 19.98
CA ALA A 98 8.77 3.00 21.13
C ALA A 98 10.02 2.59 21.94
N GLY A 99 11.22 3.01 21.54
CA GLY A 99 12.48 2.63 22.19
C GLY A 99 12.96 1.22 21.85
N HIS A 100 12.44 0.61 20.79
CA HIS A 100 12.85 -0.71 20.32
C HIS A 100 13.81 -0.61 19.13
N GLU A 101 14.72 -1.58 19.04
CA GLU A 101 15.63 -1.71 17.91
C GLU A 101 14.90 -2.25 16.66
N TRP A 102 15.39 -1.84 15.49
CA TRP A 102 14.90 -2.29 14.19
C TRP A 102 16.09 -2.67 13.30
N PRO A 103 16.04 -3.80 12.56
CA PRO A 103 14.96 -4.79 12.50
C PRO A 103 14.85 -5.61 13.80
N VAL A 104 13.64 -6.08 14.10
CA VAL A 104 13.44 -6.99 15.24
C VAL A 104 14.08 -8.34 14.91
N ILE A 105 15.12 -8.69 15.65
CA ILE A 105 15.77 -10.00 15.56
C ILE A 105 15.05 -10.91 16.56
N ILE A 106 14.38 -11.95 16.05
CA ILE A 106 13.75 -12.97 16.89
C ILE A 106 14.84 -14.00 17.24
N PRO A 107 15.15 -14.24 18.53
CA PRO A 107 16.09 -15.28 18.94
C PRO A 107 15.64 -16.66 18.46
N GLU A 108 16.59 -17.55 18.18
CA GLU A 108 16.30 -18.88 17.65
C GLU A 108 15.54 -19.76 18.68
N GLU A 109 15.72 -19.47 19.97
CA GLU A 109 15.03 -20.13 21.07
C GLU A 109 13.53 -19.82 21.10
N GLU A 110 13.11 -18.63 20.64
CA GLU A 110 11.70 -18.22 20.57
C GLU A 110 11.00 -18.81 19.34
N LEU A 111 11.73 -19.11 18.27
CA LEU A 111 11.19 -19.75 17.06
C LEU A 111 10.75 -21.21 17.30
N GLN A 112 11.35 -21.89 18.28
CA GLN A 112 11.05 -23.28 18.62
C GLN A 112 9.84 -23.43 19.55
N GLN A 113 9.28 -22.33 20.06
CA GLN A 113 8.10 -22.38 20.91
C GLN A 113 6.85 -22.68 20.05
N PRO A 114 6.05 -23.70 20.41
CA PRO A 114 4.81 -23.98 19.70
C PRO A 114 3.88 -22.77 19.84
N VAL A 115 3.57 -22.12 18.71
CA VAL A 115 2.65 -20.98 18.68
C VAL A 115 1.30 -21.44 19.27
N PRO A 116 0.83 -20.84 20.37
CA PRO A 116 -0.46 -21.23 20.94
C PRO A 116 -1.53 -20.97 19.87
N ALA A 117 -2.24 -22.03 19.49
CA ALA A 117 -3.28 -21.96 18.47
C ALA A 117 -4.27 -20.84 18.84
N ALA A 118 -4.28 -19.75 18.06
CA ALA A 118 -5.25 -18.69 18.23
C ALA A 118 -6.63 -19.28 17.99
N LYS A 119 -7.39 -19.52 19.06
CA LYS A 119 -8.79 -19.96 18.96
C LYS A 119 -9.58 -18.83 18.30
N HIS A 120 -9.88 -18.98 17.01
CA HIS A 120 -10.80 -18.12 16.28
C HIS A 120 -12.20 -18.26 16.89
N SER A 121 -12.52 -17.46 17.90
CA SER A 121 -13.85 -17.43 18.56
C SER A 121 -14.95 -16.79 17.69
N SER A 122 -14.64 -16.40 16.45
CA SER A 122 -15.57 -15.68 15.56
C SER A 122 -16.48 -16.60 14.73
N ASP A 123 -16.15 -17.89 14.59
CA ASP A 123 -16.92 -18.80 13.72
C ASP A 123 -18.20 -19.33 14.40
N GLU A 124 -18.25 -19.38 15.74
CA GLU A 124 -19.41 -19.94 16.44
C GLU A 124 -20.57 -18.94 16.58
N ALA A 125 -20.27 -17.64 16.68
CA ALA A 125 -21.30 -16.60 16.78
C ALA A 125 -22.08 -16.43 15.45
N ALA A 126 -21.37 -16.47 14.32
CA ALA A 126 -21.98 -16.35 12.98
C ALA A 126 -22.92 -17.53 12.64
N ASN A 127 -22.59 -18.74 13.10
CA ASN A 127 -23.42 -19.93 12.86
C ASN A 127 -24.71 -19.93 13.70
N LYS A 128 -24.68 -19.42 14.94
CA LYS A 128 -25.89 -19.29 15.79
C LYS A 128 -26.87 -18.26 15.22
N GLN A 129 -26.37 -17.07 14.84
CA GLN A 129 -27.20 -16.03 14.22
C GLN A 129 -27.80 -16.47 12.88
N THR A 130 -27.05 -17.22 12.06
CA THR A 130 -27.57 -17.73 10.77
C THR A 130 -28.67 -18.79 10.95
N LYS A 131 -28.61 -19.61 12.01
CA LYS A 131 -29.65 -20.60 12.33
C LYS A 131 -30.90 -19.93 12.91
N GLU A 132 -30.74 -18.95 13.80
CA GLU A 132 -31.83 -18.16 14.37
C GLU A 132 -32.63 -17.44 13.26
N ASN A 133 -31.92 -16.73 12.37
CA ASN A 133 -32.57 -15.98 11.27
C ASN A 133 -33.28 -16.91 10.27
N ARG A 134 -32.80 -18.15 10.08
CA ARG A 134 -33.49 -19.15 9.24
C ARG A 134 -34.74 -19.72 9.91
N ARG A 135 -34.79 -19.81 11.25
CA ARG A 135 -35.98 -20.23 11.99
C ARG A 135 -37.07 -19.16 11.88
N VAL A 136 -36.74 -17.92 12.24
CA VAL A 136 -37.67 -16.78 12.20
C VAL A 136 -38.28 -16.59 10.80
N ARG A 137 -37.48 -16.74 9.73
CA ARG A 137 -38.00 -16.65 8.36
C ARG A 137 -38.99 -17.74 7.99
N ARG A 138 -38.83 -18.97 8.51
CA ARG A 138 -39.79 -20.05 8.27
C ARG A 138 -41.10 -19.79 9.02
N ASP A 139 -41.02 -19.36 10.27
CA ASP A 139 -42.20 -19.07 11.09
C ASP A 139 -43.05 -17.93 10.50
N ILE A 140 -42.42 -16.88 9.96
CA ILE A 140 -43.12 -15.79 9.26
C ILE A 140 -43.78 -16.28 7.96
N SER A 141 -43.10 -17.16 7.21
CA SER A 141 -43.66 -17.70 5.96
C SER A 141 -44.85 -18.64 6.21
N GLU A 142 -44.80 -19.47 7.26
CA GLU A 142 -45.93 -20.33 7.64
C GLU A 142 -47.13 -19.49 8.11
N ALA A 143 -46.89 -18.45 8.91
CA ALA A 143 -47.95 -17.52 9.32
C ALA A 143 -48.59 -16.79 8.13
N GLN A 144 -47.79 -16.32 7.15
CA GLN A 144 -48.34 -15.68 5.94
C GLN A 144 -49.11 -16.65 5.03
N ILE A 145 -48.69 -17.91 4.95
CA ILE A 145 -49.41 -18.94 4.18
C ILE A 145 -50.74 -19.26 4.87
N SER A 146 -50.77 -19.43 6.20
CA SER A 146 -52.00 -19.68 6.96
C SER A 146 -53.00 -18.53 6.88
N VAL A 147 -52.54 -17.27 6.92
CA VAL A 147 -53.44 -16.09 6.75
C VAL A 147 -54.04 -16.04 5.34
N ARG A 148 -53.28 -16.41 4.30
CA ARG A 148 -53.78 -16.45 2.93
C ARG A 148 -54.82 -17.56 2.70
N ILE A 149 -54.67 -18.72 3.32
CA ILE A 149 -55.62 -19.83 3.18
C ILE A 149 -56.96 -19.48 3.83
N LEU A 150 -56.96 -18.81 4.98
CA LEU A 150 -58.20 -18.40 5.66
C LEU A 150 -58.99 -17.30 4.91
N HIS A 151 -58.34 -16.54 4.03
CA HIS A 151 -58.98 -15.48 3.23
C HIS A 151 -59.64 -15.98 1.92
N TRP A 152 -59.57 -17.30 1.64
CA TRP A 152 -60.17 -17.94 0.46
C TRP A 152 -61.32 -18.90 0.81
N SER A 153 -61.75 -18.97 2.07
CA SER A 153 -62.90 -19.77 2.52
C SER A 153 -64.06 -18.94 3.11
N MET A 154 -64.25 -17.71 2.65
CA MET A 154 -65.48 -16.93 2.81
C MET A 154 -65.99 -16.45 1.47
#